data_AF-A0A1F6SZV9-F1
#
_entry.id   AF-A0A1F6SZV9-F1
#
_cell.length_a   1.000
_cell.length_b   1.000
_cell.length_c   1.000
_cell.angle_alpha   90.00
_cell.angle_beta   90.00
_cell.angle_gamma   90.00
#
_symmetry.space_group_name_H-M   'P 1'
#
loop_
_entity.id
_entity.type
_entity.pdbx_description
1 polymer ?
#
loop_
_entity_poly.entity_id
_entity_poly.type
_entity_poly.pdbx_seq_one_letter_code
_entity_poly.pdbx_strand_id
1 'polypeptide(L)'
;MKPGNAPKTLEDLLRLVDEAIFEAEDVLNCAEEEGETDQHFTRVVPVATTLRAELRKLRADLASGQVEPGTRKDLLFMPLFMQWRDRLPFASLIEDINRACREGF
;
A
#
# COMPACT_ATOMS: atom_id res chain seq x y z
N MET A 1 14.13 12.40 -1.52
CA MET A 1 13.23 11.55 -2.33
C MET A 1 14.08 10.44 -2.91
N LYS A 2 13.88 9.18 -2.48
CA LYS A 2 14.47 8.04 -3.21
C LYS A 2 13.87 8.07 -4.64
N PRO A 3 14.66 7.83 -5.71
CA PRO A 3 14.09 7.70 -7.05
C PRO A 3 13.02 6.61 -6.99
N GLY A 4 11.78 6.95 -7.39
CA GLY A 4 10.67 6.01 -7.43
C GLY A 4 11.08 4.82 -8.29
N ASN A 5 11.22 3.66 -7.67
CA ASN A 5 11.69 2.47 -8.35
C ASN A 5 10.47 1.87 -9.05
N ALA A 6 10.06 2.49 -10.16
CA ALA A 6 8.93 2.03 -10.94
C ALA A 6 9.18 0.54 -11.27
N PRO A 7 8.24 -0.36 -10.93
CA PRO A 7 8.42 -1.78 -11.20
C PRO A 7 8.58 -1.97 -12.71
N LYS A 8 9.42 -2.91 -13.13
CA LYS A 8 9.67 -3.22 -14.55
C LYS A 8 9.13 -4.59 -14.96
N THR A 9 8.70 -5.36 -13.96
CA THR A 9 8.21 -6.73 -14.11
C THR A 9 7.10 -6.97 -13.09
N LEU A 10 6.32 -8.04 -13.28
CA LEU A 10 5.34 -8.49 -12.29
C LEU A 10 6.03 -8.84 -10.96
N GLU A 11 7.24 -9.39 -11.00
CA GLU A 11 7.99 -9.71 -9.79
C GLU A 11 8.39 -8.45 -9.01
N ASP A 12 8.82 -7.39 -9.71
CA ASP A 12 9.11 -6.10 -9.06
C ASP A 12 7.86 -5.49 -8.44
N LEU A 13 6.71 -5.59 -9.12
CA LEU A 13 5.43 -5.13 -8.59
C LEU A 13 5.02 -5.93 -7.34
N LEU A 14 5.17 -7.26 -7.36
CA LEU A 14 4.90 -8.10 -6.19
C LEU A 14 5.79 -7.75 -5.01
N ARG A 15 7.09 -7.50 -5.25
CA ARG A 15 8.03 -7.03 -4.20
C ARG A 15 7.63 -5.67 -3.64
N LEU A 16 7.18 -4.74 -4.50
CA LEU A 16 6.73 -3.42 -4.06
C LEU A 16 5.47 -3.53 -3.18
N VAL A 17 4.57 -4.45 -3.52
CA VAL A 17 3.38 -4.75 -2.71
C VAL A 17 3.78 -5.39 -1.38
N ASP A 18 4.77 -6.29 -1.35
CA ASP A 18 5.33 -6.84 -0.11
C ASP A 18 5.92 -5.76 0.80
N GLU A 19 6.68 -4.82 0.23
CA GLU A 19 7.25 -3.68 0.98
C GLU A 19 6.12 -2.83 1.60
N ALA A 20 5.07 -2.52 0.85
CA ALA A 20 3.93 -1.77 1.37
C ALA A 20 3.16 -2.52 2.47
N ILE A 21 3.07 -3.86 2.39
CA ILE A 21 2.47 -4.69 3.46
C ILE A 21 3.33 -4.62 4.72
N PHE A 22 4.65 -4.75 4.58
CA PHE A 22 5.59 -4.66 5.70
C PHE A 22 5.51 -3.31 6.40
N GLU A 23 5.52 -2.20 5.65
CA GLU A 23 5.42 -0.86 6.22
C GLU A 23 4.07 -0.63 6.93
N ALA A 24 2.97 -1.17 6.38
CA ALA A 24 1.66 -1.10 7.04
C ALA A 24 1.62 -1.93 8.33
N GLU A 25 2.35 -3.05 8.40
CA GLU A 25 2.53 -3.84 9.62
C GLU A 25 3.39 -3.11 10.64
N ASP A 26 4.47 -2.46 10.21
CA ASP A 26 5.35 -1.67 11.07
C ASP A 26 4.58 -0.52 11.75
N VAL A 27 3.75 0.21 11.01
CA VAL A 27 2.87 1.24 11.59
C VAL A 27 1.94 0.69 12.65
N LEU A 28 1.38 -0.51 12.44
CA LEU A 28 0.49 -1.16 13.41
C LEU A 28 1.25 -1.62 14.66
N ASN A 29 2.46 -2.15 14.49
CA ASN A 29 3.32 -2.57 15.59
C ASN A 29 3.78 -1.37 16.43
N CYS A 30 4.23 -0.28 15.79
CA CYS A 30 4.56 0.97 16.48
C CYS A 30 3.36 1.50 17.28
N ALA A 31 2.16 1.47 16.70
CA ALA A 31 0.95 1.90 17.41
C ALA A 31 0.60 1.01 18.62
N GLU A 32 0.86 -0.29 18.52
CA GLU A 32 0.66 -1.23 19.63
C GLU A 32 1.68 -0.98 20.76
N GLU A 33 2.94 -0.70 20.41
CA GLU A 33 4.02 -0.42 21.36
C GLU A 33 3.88 0.94 22.07
N GLU A 34 3.45 1.99 21.36
CA GLU A 34 3.30 3.35 21.92
C GLU A 34 1.99 3.54 22.72
N GLY A 35 1.08 2.58 22.66
CA GLY A 35 -0.19 2.57 23.39
C GLY A 35 -1.23 3.61 22.91
N GLU A 36 -2.42 3.61 23.52
CA GLU A 36 -3.54 4.53 23.18
C GLU A 36 -3.23 6.04 23.41
N THR A 37 -2.05 6.36 23.92
CA THR A 37 -1.65 7.70 24.34
C THR A 37 -1.34 8.65 23.18
N ASP A 38 -1.03 8.15 21.99
CA ASP A 38 -0.80 8.99 20.81
C ASP A 38 -2.04 9.05 19.91
N GLN A 39 -2.67 10.23 19.87
CA GLN A 39 -3.84 10.53 19.05
C GLN A 39 -3.60 10.38 17.54
N HIS A 40 -2.33 10.44 17.09
CA HIS A 40 -1.94 10.18 15.72
C HIS A 40 -2.16 8.71 15.38
N PHE A 41 -1.63 7.80 16.19
CA PHE A 41 -1.78 6.35 16.01
C PHE A 41 -3.24 5.91 16.14
N THR A 42 -4.01 6.46 17.08
CA THR A 42 -5.46 6.13 17.24
C THR A 42 -6.25 6.32 15.94
N ARG A 43 -5.87 7.32 15.13
CA ARG A 43 -6.56 7.66 13.87
C ARG A 43 -6.02 6.88 12.68
N VAL A 44 -4.73 6.57 12.67
CA VAL A 44 -4.05 5.87 11.56
C VAL A 44 -4.28 4.35 11.62
N VAL A 45 -4.38 3.75 12.81
CA VAL A 45 -4.52 2.28 12.99
C VAL A 45 -5.66 1.65 12.18
N PRO A 46 -6.92 2.16 12.21
CA PRO A 46 -8.00 1.57 11.43
C PRO A 46 -7.74 1.62 9.91
N VAL A 47 -7.07 2.68 9.46
CA VAL A 47 -6.73 2.90 8.05
C VAL A 47 -5.60 1.97 7.63
N ALA A 48 -4.51 1.92 8.40
CA ALA A 48 -3.40 1.00 8.17
C ALA A 48 -3.85 -0.47 8.18
N THR A 49 -4.76 -0.84 9.09
CA THR A 49 -5.38 -2.18 9.11
C THR A 49 -6.11 -2.50 7.81
N THR A 50 -6.92 -1.56 7.31
CA THR A 50 -7.67 -1.73 6.07
C THR A 50 -6.74 -1.81 4.86
N LEU A 51 -5.77 -0.89 4.76
CA LEU A 51 -4.80 -0.88 3.67
C LEU A 51 -3.95 -2.14 3.64
N ARG A 52 -3.50 -2.66 4.79
CA ARG A 52 -2.77 -3.94 4.87
C ARG A 52 -3.61 -5.10 4.31
N ALA A 53 -4.89 -5.17 4.65
CA ALA A 53 -5.78 -6.22 4.16
C ALA A 53 -5.97 -6.15 2.64
N GLU A 54 -6.21 -4.94 2.11
CA GLU A 54 -6.36 -4.69 0.67
C GLU A 54 -5.06 -4.97 -0.11
N LEU A 55 -3.89 -4.62 0.45
CA LEU A 55 -2.59 -4.92 -0.15
C LEU A 55 -2.31 -6.43 -0.20
N ARG A 56 -2.62 -7.17 0.87
CA ARG A 56 -2.51 -8.64 0.88
C ARG A 56 -3.41 -9.29 -0.17
N LYS A 57 -4.63 -8.78 -0.32
CA LYS A 57 -5.56 -9.23 -1.36
C LYS A 57 -5.01 -8.93 -2.76
N LEU A 58 -4.58 -7.69 -3.01
CA LEU A 58 -3.97 -7.28 -4.28
C LEU A 58 -2.79 -8.18 -4.63
N ARG A 59 -1.94 -8.51 -3.65
CA ARG A 59 -0.79 -9.39 -3.89
C ARG A 59 -1.21 -10.79 -4.34
N ALA A 60 -2.22 -11.38 -3.70
CA ALA A 60 -2.76 -12.68 -4.08
C ALA A 60 -3.40 -12.63 -5.48
N ASP A 61 -4.14 -11.55 -5.78
CA ASP A 61 -4.79 -11.35 -7.07
C ASP A 61 -3.76 -11.18 -8.21
N LEU A 62 -2.66 -10.45 -7.98
CA LEU A 62 -1.55 -10.32 -8.92
C LEU A 62 -0.81 -11.64 -9.13
N ALA A 63 -0.53 -12.38 -8.05
CA ALA A 63 0.19 -13.66 -8.13
C ALA A 63 -0.62 -14.76 -8.84
N SER A 64 -1.95 -14.69 -8.77
CA SER A 64 -2.86 -15.62 -9.43
C SER A 64 -3.30 -15.17 -10.83
N GLY A 65 -2.90 -13.96 -11.27
CA GLY A 65 -3.32 -13.38 -12.53
C GLY A 65 -4.80 -12.93 -12.57
N GLN A 66 -5.48 -12.84 -11.42
CA GLN A 66 -6.83 -12.27 -11.33
C GLN A 66 -6.82 -10.76 -11.55
N VAL A 67 -5.69 -10.10 -11.24
CA VAL A 67 -5.43 -8.70 -11.57
C VAL A 67 -4.22 -8.64 -12.49
N GLU A 68 -4.41 -8.03 -13.65
CA GLU A 68 -3.32 -7.73 -14.57
C GLU A 68 -2.93 -6.24 -14.48
N PRO A 69 -1.63 -5.92 -14.46
CA PRO A 69 -1.14 -4.54 -14.60
C PRO A 69 -1.54 -3.93 -15.95
N GLY A 70 -1.70 -2.61 -16.01
CA GLY A 70 -2.04 -1.89 -17.25
C GLY A 70 -3.53 -1.86 -17.60
N THR A 71 -4.41 -2.22 -16.66
CA THR A 71 -5.87 -2.28 -16.88
C THR A 71 -6.56 -0.91 -16.88
N ARG A 72 -5.80 0.19 -16.80
CA ARG A 72 -6.28 1.59 -16.77
C ARG A 72 -7.30 1.88 -15.67
N LYS A 73 -7.22 1.18 -14.54
CA LYS A 73 -8.06 1.42 -13.37
C LYS A 73 -7.19 1.64 -12.14
N ASP A 74 -7.58 2.62 -11.33
CA ASP A 74 -7.01 2.79 -10.00
C ASP A 74 -7.46 1.62 -9.08
N LEU A 75 -6.67 1.34 -8.06
CA LEU A 75 -7.01 0.37 -7.03
C LEU A 75 -8.26 0.82 -6.27
N LEU A 76 -9.12 -0.13 -5.91
CA LEU A 76 -10.43 0.18 -5.29
C LEU A 76 -10.31 0.92 -3.95
N PHE A 77 -9.19 0.76 -3.25
CA PHE A 77 -8.92 1.42 -1.97
C PHE A 77 -8.31 2.83 -2.11
N MET A 78 -8.05 3.32 -3.33
CA MET A 78 -7.46 4.64 -3.56
C MET A 78 -8.27 5.82 -2.96
N PRO A 79 -9.62 5.82 -2.95
CA PRO A 79 -10.38 6.88 -2.28
C PRO A 79 -10.09 6.98 -0.78
N LEU A 80 -9.92 5.83 -0.10
CA LEU A 80 -9.54 5.79 1.32
C LEU A 80 -8.10 6.29 1.48
N PHE A 81 -7.17 5.77 0.67
CA PHE A 81 -5.77 6.18 0.71
C PHE A 81 -5.61 7.70 0.54
N MET A 82 -6.29 8.30 -0.45
CA MET A 82 -6.17 9.75 -0.73
C MET A 82 -6.61 10.64 0.43
N GLN A 83 -7.57 10.19 1.25
CA GLN A 83 -7.99 10.94 2.45
C GLN A 83 -6.92 10.95 3.55
N TRP A 84 -6.01 9.98 3.54
CA TRP A 84 -5.02 9.76 4.59
C TRP A 84 -3.58 9.87 4.11
N ARG A 85 -3.37 10.14 2.82
CA ARG A 85 -2.08 10.18 2.13
C ARG A 85 -0.99 10.86 2.94
N ASP A 86 -1.23 12.09 3.41
CA ASP A 86 -0.23 12.91 4.10
C ASP A 86 0.10 12.42 5.53
N ARG A 87 -0.61 11.40 6.01
CA ARG A 87 -0.42 10.79 7.34
C ARG A 87 0.18 9.39 7.27
N LEU A 88 0.39 8.84 6.07
CA LEU A 88 0.90 7.48 5.88
C LEU A 88 2.39 7.53 5.51
N PRO A 89 3.29 6.92 6.31
CA PRO A 89 4.72 6.96 6.03
C PRO A 89 5.11 6.20 4.74
N PHE A 90 4.25 5.29 4.27
CA PHE A 90 4.41 4.48 3.07
C PHE A 90 3.60 4.96 1.85
N ALA A 91 3.14 6.22 1.86
CA ALA A 91 2.26 6.74 0.81
C ALA A 91 2.85 6.63 -0.61
N SER A 92 4.16 6.86 -0.75
CA SER A 92 4.84 6.75 -2.05
C SER A 92 4.79 5.32 -2.63
N LEU A 93 4.81 4.28 -1.78
CA LEU A 93 4.71 2.90 -2.24
C LEU A 93 3.35 2.63 -2.85
N ILE A 94 2.27 3.08 -2.19
CA ILE A 94 0.90 2.92 -2.71
C ILE A 94 0.74 3.67 -4.04
N GLU A 95 1.30 4.86 -4.17
CA GLU A 95 1.27 5.62 -5.43
C GLU A 95 1.97 4.90 -6.57
N ASP A 96 3.16 4.35 -6.31
CA ASP A 96 3.93 3.62 -7.30
C ASP A 96 3.24 2.30 -7.70
N ILE A 97 2.64 1.58 -6.74
CA ILE A 97 1.82 0.38 -7.00
C ILE A 97 0.60 0.74 -7.84
N ASN A 98 -0.16 1.77 -7.45
CA ASN A 98 -1.36 2.18 -8.18
C ASN A 98 -1.02 2.60 -9.61
N ARG A 99 0.07 3.36 -9.80
CA ARG A 99 0.57 3.73 -11.14
C ARG A 99 0.86 2.48 -11.96
N ALA A 100 1.59 1.51 -11.41
CA ALA A 100 1.93 0.27 -12.11
C ALA A 100 0.70 -0.59 -12.45
N CYS A 101 -0.27 -0.71 -11.54
CA CYS A 101 -1.53 -1.40 -11.81
C CYS A 101 -2.34 -0.71 -12.91
N ARG A 102 -2.33 0.62 -12.96
CA ARG A 102 -3.08 1.41 -13.94
C ARG A 102 -2.41 1.42 -15.32
N GLU A 103 -1.11 1.64 -15.36
CA GLU A 103 -0.36 1.98 -16.58
C GLU A 103 0.51 0.82 -17.09
N GLY A 104 0.72 -0.20 -16.26
CA GLY A 104 1.69 -1.25 -16.51
C GLY A 104 3.09 -0.86 -16.07
N PHE A 105 4.08 -1.59 -16.57
CA PHE A 105 5.50 -1.38 -16.33
C PHE A 105 6.30 -1.42 -17.63
#